data_AF-A0A4P5VYB8-F1
#
_entry.id   AF-A0A4P5VYB8-F1
#
_cell.length_a   1.000
_cell.length_b   1.000
_cell.length_c   1.000
_cell.angle_alpha   90.00
_cell.angle_beta   90.00
_cell.angle_gamma   90.00
#
_symmetry.space_group_name_H-M   'P 1'
#
loop_
_entity.id
_entity.type
_entity.pdbx_description
1 polymer ?
#
loop_
_entity_poly.entity_id
_entity_poly.type
_entity_poly.pdbx_seq_one_letter_code
_entity_poly.pdbx_strand_id
1 'polypeptide(L)'
;MTTGAPPVLGNPRRLLRVLESVAGGVRRPASIARVLDIEGRVIRSYLTHAEWLGLVKNAAEPHLTRAGLDFVYAGNRRAIALAVAVRAHPVLGAGPTVERVAEVLVDDGLAASIGGGRRDARAIFRLIEPARKLRPKLVSTEQLHLGFAGPIGARRSQIEPNPGDDSLDVYALVLRSLLENGELRLNTLRGVLDDAGAGGAGLGGYVALAVRRGDAERRGDVLVVTPGALARADLAESVVSVGLSDPDFRAWLDAPDRPGPEARRCARWARRLFGSESPERALPRLLFGRSMGTVPAAGEAGGSLPTYKGAFLDVLMEPGLALAFPGSLERLGGGIAWVHSQWRAVVQNPAAVRIPGSLDARVCVHAGLLPPGEPPPRNIPDLLTLRLRAARSVPAFALLTAAGILHRRKALRLRQRGDSLFVERPGRPELPWNALVGRLARARGWHLCPVDSAGRWRRLLETAEGLGLVARIPGEAWTIDETLFWRLGTDPEHHELHDRLGPLADLLEAACENP
;
A
#
# COMPACT_ATOMS: atom_id res chain seq x y z
N MET A 1 -64.65 4.75 11.91
CA MET A 1 -64.38 5.82 10.93
C MET A 1 -63.35 6.77 11.52
N THR A 2 -62.10 6.63 11.09
CA THR A 2 -61.07 7.68 11.16
C THR A 2 -60.42 7.65 9.79
N THR A 3 -60.82 8.60 8.95
CA THR A 3 -60.25 8.91 7.65
C THR A 3 -58.83 9.44 7.85
N GLY A 4 -57.91 8.52 8.20
CA GLY A 4 -56.48 8.82 8.26
C GLY A 4 -55.99 9.08 6.84
N ALA A 5 -55.54 10.31 6.59
CA ALA A 5 -54.93 10.70 5.31
C ALA A 5 -53.94 9.62 4.85
N PRO A 6 -53.92 9.26 3.56
CA PRO A 6 -52.99 8.25 3.05
C PRO A 6 -51.56 8.65 3.45
N PRO A 7 -50.73 7.71 3.94
CA PRO A 7 -49.38 8.03 4.37
C PRO A 7 -48.68 8.79 3.24
N VAL A 8 -48.16 9.98 3.55
CA VAL A 8 -47.54 10.86 2.56
C VAL A 8 -46.26 10.20 2.05
N LEU A 9 -46.41 9.36 1.03
CA LEU A 9 -45.32 8.82 0.23
C LEU A 9 -44.65 10.01 -0.45
N GLY A 10 -43.33 10.14 -0.24
CA GLY A 10 -42.56 11.26 -0.78
C GLY A 10 -41.91 12.20 0.24
N ASN A 11 -41.96 11.92 1.55
CA ASN A 11 -41.22 12.73 2.53
C ASN A 11 -39.71 12.33 2.57
N PRO A 12 -38.77 13.22 2.18
CA PRO A 12 -37.34 12.91 2.15
C PRO A 12 -36.73 12.65 3.52
N ARG A 13 -37.24 13.29 4.58
CA ARG A 13 -36.75 13.09 5.96
C ARG A 13 -37.09 11.69 6.48
N ARG A 14 -38.24 11.15 6.08
CA ARG A 14 -38.64 9.79 6.43
C ARG A 14 -37.80 8.75 5.69
N LEU A 15 -37.52 8.98 4.40
CA LEU A 15 -36.57 8.16 3.65
C LEU A 15 -35.20 8.13 4.35
N LEU A 16 -34.68 9.29 4.75
CA LEU A 16 -33.40 9.37 5.47
C LEU A 16 -33.41 8.53 6.76
N ARG A 17 -34.44 8.64 7.60
CA ARG A 17 -34.55 7.85 8.84
C ARG A 17 -34.62 6.33 8.60
N VAL A 18 -35.28 5.91 7.51
CA VAL A 18 -35.30 4.50 7.08
C VAL A 18 -33.89 4.05 6.71
N LEU A 19 -33.16 4.84 5.93
CA LEU A 19 -31.79 4.52 5.52
C LEU A 19 -30.79 4.58 6.69
N GLU A 20 -30.95 5.51 7.63
CA GLU A 20 -30.18 5.58 8.89
C GLU A 20 -30.42 4.34 9.76
N SER A 21 -31.65 3.83 9.80
CA SER A 21 -31.97 2.58 10.52
C SER A 21 -31.28 1.37 9.89
N VAL A 22 -31.23 1.31 8.55
CA VAL A 22 -30.48 0.27 7.82
C VAL A 22 -28.98 0.41 8.05
N ALA A 23 -28.45 1.65 8.04
CA ALA A 23 -27.04 1.94 8.35
C ALA A 23 -26.66 1.52 9.78
N GLY A 24 -27.55 1.74 10.74
CA GLY A 24 -27.42 1.34 12.14
C GLY A 24 -27.62 -0.17 12.38
N GLY A 25 -27.80 -0.97 11.33
CA GLY A 25 -27.89 -2.44 11.44
C GLY A 25 -29.29 -2.99 11.64
N VAL A 26 -30.35 -2.16 11.63
CA VAL A 26 -31.74 -2.63 11.68
C VAL A 26 -32.19 -3.03 10.28
N ARG A 27 -32.08 -4.32 9.96
CA ARG A 27 -32.29 -4.80 8.58
C ARG A 27 -33.70 -5.33 8.32
N ARG A 28 -34.42 -5.87 9.31
CA ARG A 28 -35.77 -6.40 9.06
C ARG A 28 -36.79 -5.26 8.89
N PRO A 29 -37.60 -5.21 7.81
CA PRO A 29 -38.60 -4.15 7.61
C PRO A 29 -39.60 -4.01 8.77
N ALA A 30 -39.96 -5.12 9.43
CA ALA A 30 -40.80 -5.10 10.63
C ALA A 30 -40.10 -4.44 11.83
N SER A 31 -38.78 -4.60 11.96
CA SER A 31 -37.99 -3.94 13.00
C SER A 31 -37.83 -2.46 12.71
N ILE A 32 -37.58 -2.07 11.45
CA ILE A 32 -37.52 -0.65 11.05
C ILE A 32 -38.87 0.05 11.31
N ALA A 33 -39.98 -0.61 10.96
CA ALA A 33 -41.33 -0.13 11.23
C ALA A 33 -41.56 0.14 12.72
N ARG A 34 -41.12 -0.77 13.59
CA ARG A 34 -41.21 -0.63 15.05
C ARG A 34 -40.33 0.50 15.58
N VAL A 35 -39.10 0.62 15.09
CA VAL A 35 -38.15 1.67 15.52
C VAL A 35 -38.63 3.06 15.13
N LEU A 36 -39.24 3.20 13.96
CA LEU A 36 -39.68 4.50 13.44
C LEU A 36 -41.13 4.85 13.78
N ASP A 37 -41.86 3.93 14.42
CA ASP A 37 -43.31 4.02 14.66
C ASP A 37 -44.10 4.33 13.38
N ILE A 38 -43.82 3.54 12.33
CA ILE A 38 -44.42 3.69 11.00
C ILE A 38 -44.98 2.33 10.56
N GLU A 39 -46.12 2.33 9.88
CA GLU A 39 -46.71 1.12 9.32
C GLU A 39 -45.74 0.38 8.37
N GLY A 40 -45.62 -0.94 8.54
CA GLY A 40 -44.68 -1.75 7.74
C GLY A 40 -44.89 -1.68 6.22
N ARG A 41 -46.12 -1.41 5.76
CA ARG A 41 -46.41 -1.17 4.33
C ARG A 41 -45.70 0.07 3.79
N VAL A 42 -45.58 1.12 4.61
CA VAL A 42 -44.92 2.37 4.25
C VAL A 42 -43.40 2.18 4.20
N ILE A 43 -42.83 1.43 5.15
CA ILE A 43 -41.41 1.06 5.14
C ILE A 43 -41.04 0.28 3.89
N ARG A 44 -41.85 -0.72 3.51
CA ARG A 44 -41.63 -1.47 2.27
C ARG A 44 -41.64 -0.55 1.04
N SER A 45 -42.61 0.37 0.96
CA SER A 45 -42.67 1.34 -0.13
C SER A 45 -41.42 2.25 -0.18
N TYR A 46 -40.93 2.72 0.97
CA TYR A 46 -39.67 3.50 1.03
C TYR A 46 -38.45 2.67 0.61
N LEU A 47 -38.35 1.41 1.01
CA LEU A 47 -37.25 0.53 0.60
C LEU A 47 -37.29 0.23 -0.90
N THR A 48 -38.49 0.00 -1.46
CA THR A 48 -38.68 -0.18 -2.91
C THR A 48 -38.30 1.09 -3.69
N HIS A 49 -38.74 2.27 -3.25
CA HIS A 49 -38.35 3.53 -3.90
C HIS A 49 -36.86 3.81 -3.74
N ALA A 50 -36.27 3.49 -2.59
CA ALA A 50 -34.83 3.65 -2.34
C ALA A 50 -33.99 2.68 -3.19
N GLU A 51 -34.48 1.46 -3.41
CA GLU A 51 -33.85 0.49 -4.30
C GLU A 51 -33.89 0.94 -5.74
N TRP A 52 -35.04 1.40 -6.22
CA TRP A 52 -35.16 1.96 -7.57
C TRP A 52 -34.24 3.18 -7.74
N LEU A 53 -34.15 4.07 -6.75
CA LEU A 53 -33.20 5.17 -6.73
C LEU A 53 -31.71 4.74 -6.62
N GLY A 54 -31.43 3.44 -6.47
CA GLY A 54 -30.08 2.90 -6.35
C GLY A 54 -29.41 3.19 -5.01
N LEU A 55 -30.16 3.53 -3.96
CA LEU A 55 -29.66 3.81 -2.60
C LEU A 55 -29.61 2.55 -1.71
N VAL A 56 -30.42 1.55 -2.02
CA VAL A 56 -30.54 0.29 -1.25
C VAL A 56 -30.53 -0.89 -2.21
N LYS A 57 -30.02 -2.03 -1.77
CA LYS A 57 -30.32 -3.33 -2.39
C LYS A 57 -31.27 -4.08 -1.49
N ASN A 58 -32.50 -4.29 -1.94
CA ASN A 58 -33.59 -4.85 -1.14
C ASN A 58 -33.64 -6.37 -1.35
N ALA A 59 -32.66 -7.08 -0.80
CA ALA A 59 -32.65 -8.55 -0.75
C ALA A 59 -33.46 -9.05 0.48
N ALA A 60 -33.24 -10.30 0.91
CA ALA A 60 -33.81 -10.82 2.16
C ALA A 60 -33.50 -9.92 3.38
N GLU A 61 -32.35 -9.24 3.35
CA GLU A 61 -32.01 -8.13 4.24
C GLU A 61 -31.58 -6.90 3.43
N PRO A 62 -32.24 -5.74 3.58
CA PRO A 62 -31.85 -4.50 2.94
C PRO A 62 -30.48 -4.05 3.42
N HIS A 63 -29.62 -3.68 2.48
CA HIS A 63 -28.33 -3.05 2.76
C HIS A 63 -28.13 -1.84 1.85
N LEU A 64 -27.43 -0.82 2.38
CA LEU A 64 -27.16 0.40 1.64
C LEU A 64 -26.18 0.12 0.49
N THR A 65 -26.46 0.70 -0.68
CA THR A 65 -25.47 0.80 -1.75
C THR A 65 -24.44 1.88 -1.38
N ARG A 66 -23.40 2.02 -2.20
CA ARG A 66 -22.45 3.13 -2.05
C ARG A 66 -23.16 4.50 -2.07
N ALA A 67 -24.08 4.71 -3.01
CA ALA A 67 -24.88 5.95 -3.08
C ALA A 67 -25.78 6.13 -1.83
N GLY A 68 -26.31 5.05 -1.26
CA GLY A 68 -27.06 5.09 -0.01
C GLY A 68 -26.20 5.49 1.19
N LEU A 69 -24.98 4.95 1.30
CA LEU A 69 -24.02 5.31 2.35
C LEU A 69 -23.60 6.77 2.22
N ASP A 70 -23.24 7.21 1.01
CA ASP A 70 -22.89 8.60 0.73
C ASP A 70 -24.04 9.53 1.11
N PHE A 71 -25.29 9.17 0.80
CA PHE A 71 -26.47 9.94 1.18
C PHE A 71 -26.67 10.00 2.70
N VAL A 72 -26.58 8.88 3.42
CA VAL A 72 -26.80 8.85 4.88
C VAL A 72 -25.73 9.67 5.63
N TYR A 73 -24.45 9.49 5.27
CA TYR A 73 -23.32 10.08 5.98
C TYR A 73 -22.88 11.46 5.46
N ALA A 74 -23.49 11.99 4.40
CA ALA A 74 -23.12 13.30 3.85
C ALA A 74 -23.41 14.51 4.76
N GLY A 75 -24.09 14.34 5.91
CA GLY A 75 -24.38 15.44 6.84
C GLY A 75 -25.08 16.63 6.18
N ASN A 76 -24.44 17.80 6.18
CA ASN A 76 -24.97 19.01 5.54
C ASN A 76 -24.94 18.97 3.99
N ARG A 77 -24.26 17.99 3.40
CA ARG A 77 -24.14 17.80 1.94
C ARG A 77 -25.13 16.77 1.37
N ARG A 78 -26.12 16.32 2.15
CA ARG A 78 -27.11 15.29 1.75
C ARG A 78 -27.82 15.58 0.43
N ALA A 79 -28.23 16.82 0.21
CA ALA A 79 -28.92 17.21 -1.03
C ALA A 79 -28.01 17.06 -2.27
N ILE A 80 -26.70 17.31 -2.10
CA ILE A 80 -25.68 17.13 -3.15
C ILE A 80 -25.48 15.63 -3.43
N ALA A 81 -25.33 14.81 -2.39
CA ALA A 81 -25.18 13.36 -2.54
C ALA A 81 -26.38 12.73 -3.25
N LEU A 82 -27.60 13.14 -2.89
CA LEU A 82 -28.81 12.72 -3.58
C LEU A 82 -28.85 13.18 -5.04
N ALA A 83 -28.38 14.41 -5.34
CA ALA A 83 -28.31 14.90 -6.72
C ALA A 83 -27.33 14.13 -7.60
N VAL A 84 -26.25 13.61 -7.02
CA VAL A 84 -25.32 12.71 -7.73
C VAL A 84 -26.02 11.39 -8.06
N ALA A 85 -26.69 10.77 -7.09
CA ALA A 85 -27.43 9.52 -7.32
C ALA A 85 -28.53 9.67 -8.38
N VAL A 86 -29.31 10.76 -8.32
CA VAL A 86 -30.37 11.07 -9.30
C VAL A 86 -29.82 11.27 -10.71
N ARG A 87 -28.66 11.92 -10.86
CA ARG A 87 -28.02 12.12 -12.17
C ARG A 87 -27.44 10.84 -12.75
N ALA A 88 -26.92 9.95 -11.90
CA ALA A 88 -26.38 8.66 -12.31
C ALA A 88 -27.48 7.66 -12.68
N HIS A 89 -28.72 7.90 -12.26
CA HIS A 89 -29.85 7.01 -12.53
C HIS A 89 -30.23 7.06 -14.03
N PRO A 90 -30.32 5.92 -14.74
CA PRO A 90 -30.54 5.87 -16.19
C PRO A 90 -31.76 6.66 -16.68
N VAL A 91 -32.84 6.64 -15.90
CA VAL A 91 -34.09 7.34 -16.23
C VAL A 91 -34.16 8.77 -15.68
N LEU A 92 -33.73 9.02 -14.44
CA LEU A 92 -33.84 10.35 -13.82
C LEU A 92 -32.76 11.33 -14.31
N GLY A 93 -31.59 10.83 -14.71
CA GLY A 93 -30.50 11.64 -15.24
C GLY A 93 -30.81 12.30 -16.58
N ALA A 94 -31.73 11.72 -17.37
CA ALA A 94 -32.15 12.24 -18.66
C ALA A 94 -33.20 13.36 -18.58
N GLY A 95 -33.60 13.79 -17.38
CA GLY A 95 -34.64 14.81 -17.17
C GLY A 95 -36.06 14.33 -17.50
N PRO A 96 -36.58 13.28 -16.83
CA PRO A 96 -37.81 12.63 -17.25
C PRO A 96 -39.08 13.37 -16.81
N THR A 97 -40.20 12.99 -17.41
CA THR A 97 -41.56 13.35 -16.99
C THR A 97 -42.12 12.32 -16.00
N VAL A 98 -43.20 12.69 -15.28
CA VAL A 98 -43.89 11.78 -14.35
C VAL A 98 -44.45 10.57 -15.10
N GLU A 99 -44.93 10.80 -16.32
CA GLU A 99 -45.50 9.80 -17.21
C GLU A 99 -44.43 8.78 -17.63
N ARG A 100 -43.24 9.25 -18.01
CA ARG A 100 -42.14 8.37 -18.41
C ARG A 100 -41.63 7.51 -17.24
N VAL A 101 -41.55 8.07 -16.05
CA VAL A 101 -41.18 7.29 -14.85
C VAL A 101 -42.27 6.28 -14.50
N ALA A 102 -43.54 6.65 -14.65
CA ALA A 102 -44.66 5.74 -14.39
C ALA A 102 -44.67 4.52 -15.33
N GLU A 103 -44.35 4.70 -16.61
CA GLU A 103 -44.18 3.61 -17.57
C GLU A 103 -43.05 2.66 -17.15
N VAL A 104 -41.86 3.22 -16.88
CA VAL A 104 -40.70 2.42 -16.46
C VAL A 104 -40.97 1.63 -15.18
N LEU A 105 -41.63 2.23 -14.19
CA LEU A 105 -41.97 1.53 -12.95
C LEU A 105 -42.93 0.34 -13.18
N VAL A 106 -43.80 0.43 -14.18
CA VAL A 106 -44.67 -0.68 -14.57
C VAL A 106 -43.85 -1.75 -15.30
N ASP A 107 -42.98 -1.34 -16.23
CA ASP A 107 -42.10 -2.25 -16.99
C ASP A 107 -41.13 -3.02 -16.08
N ASP A 108 -40.59 -2.36 -15.04
CA ASP A 108 -39.71 -2.95 -14.03
C ASP A 108 -40.47 -3.84 -13.02
N GLY A 109 -41.79 -3.98 -13.14
CA GLY A 109 -42.64 -4.78 -12.25
C GLY A 109 -42.84 -4.17 -10.86
N LEU A 110 -42.47 -2.91 -10.65
CA LEU A 110 -42.60 -2.20 -9.38
C LEU A 110 -43.99 -1.58 -9.16
N ALA A 111 -44.77 -1.40 -10.23
CA ALA A 111 -46.16 -0.95 -10.19
C ALA A 111 -47.08 -1.86 -11.00
N ALA A 112 -48.23 -2.24 -10.43
CA ALA A 112 -49.19 -3.15 -11.07
C ALA A 112 -50.03 -2.50 -12.19
N SER A 113 -50.06 -1.16 -12.27
CA SER A 113 -50.79 -0.43 -13.31
C SER A 113 -50.21 0.97 -13.51
N ILE A 114 -50.47 1.58 -14.66
CA ILE A 114 -50.04 2.97 -14.97
C ILE A 114 -50.57 3.97 -13.94
N GLY A 115 -51.77 3.76 -13.40
CA GLY A 115 -52.32 4.59 -12.32
C GLY A 115 -51.52 4.49 -11.02
N GLY A 116 -51.05 3.29 -10.68
CA GLY A 116 -50.11 3.04 -9.58
C GLY A 116 -48.73 3.66 -9.86
N GLY A 117 -48.19 3.41 -11.04
CA GLY A 117 -46.91 3.97 -11.50
C GLY A 117 -46.87 5.49 -11.44
N ARG A 118 -47.97 6.19 -11.80
CA ARG A 118 -48.08 7.65 -11.67
C ARG A 118 -48.03 8.11 -10.21
N ARG A 119 -48.61 7.35 -9.29
CA ARG A 119 -48.57 7.65 -7.85
C ARG A 119 -47.15 7.50 -7.30
N ASP A 120 -46.48 6.41 -7.65
CA ASP A 120 -45.10 6.13 -7.21
C ASP A 120 -44.10 7.09 -7.86
N ALA A 121 -44.27 7.40 -9.15
CA ALA A 121 -43.49 8.44 -9.83
C ALA A 121 -43.61 9.78 -9.09
N ARG A 122 -44.82 10.24 -8.77
CA ARG A 122 -45.01 11.48 -7.98
C ARG A 122 -44.34 11.41 -6.61
N ALA A 123 -44.36 10.26 -5.94
CA ALA A 123 -43.66 10.08 -4.67
C ALA A 123 -42.14 10.21 -4.84
N ILE A 124 -41.57 9.54 -5.84
CA ILE A 124 -40.15 9.63 -6.19
C ILE A 124 -39.75 11.07 -6.52
N PHE A 125 -40.54 11.78 -7.33
CA PHE A 125 -40.30 13.19 -7.66
C PHE A 125 -40.27 14.10 -6.41
N ARG A 126 -41.07 13.79 -5.38
CA ARG A 126 -41.01 14.47 -4.08
C ARG A 126 -39.79 14.08 -3.26
N LEU A 127 -39.37 12.81 -3.29
CA LEU A 127 -38.16 12.35 -2.58
C LEU A 127 -36.90 13.04 -3.12
N ILE A 128 -36.82 13.24 -4.43
CA ILE A 128 -35.66 13.86 -5.11
C ILE A 128 -35.75 15.38 -5.21
N GLU A 129 -36.84 16.00 -4.74
CA GLU A 129 -37.04 17.45 -4.80
C GLU A 129 -35.85 18.26 -4.25
N PRO A 130 -35.24 17.90 -3.10
CA PRO A 130 -34.07 18.61 -2.57
C PRO A 130 -32.86 18.59 -3.50
N ALA A 131 -32.78 17.59 -4.38
CA ALA A 131 -31.66 17.36 -5.30
C ALA A 131 -31.89 17.96 -6.69
N ARG A 132 -33.14 18.22 -7.08
CA ARG A 132 -33.53 18.52 -8.47
C ARG A 132 -32.98 19.83 -9.02
N LYS A 133 -32.80 20.85 -8.17
CA LYS A 133 -32.24 22.16 -8.56
C LYS A 133 -30.71 22.19 -8.48
N LEU A 134 -30.09 21.19 -7.85
CA LEU A 134 -28.65 21.13 -7.71
C LEU A 134 -28.03 20.59 -8.99
N ARG A 135 -27.07 21.33 -9.52
CA ARG A 135 -26.17 20.86 -10.57
C ARG A 135 -24.84 20.53 -9.92
N PRO A 136 -24.71 19.40 -9.21
CA PRO A 136 -23.38 18.96 -8.82
C PRO A 136 -22.57 18.83 -10.10
N LYS A 137 -21.37 19.42 -10.14
CA LYS A 137 -20.39 18.97 -11.12
C LYS A 137 -20.29 17.47 -10.86
N LEU A 138 -20.71 16.67 -11.85
CA LEU A 138 -20.38 15.25 -11.89
C LEU A 138 -18.86 15.20 -12.02
N VAL A 139 -18.17 15.44 -10.91
CA VAL A 139 -16.90 14.80 -10.66
C VAL A 139 -17.28 13.34 -10.79
N SER A 140 -16.77 12.70 -11.84
CA SER A 140 -17.02 11.29 -12.04
C SER A 140 -16.85 10.63 -10.67
N THR A 141 -17.86 9.91 -10.21
CA THR A 141 -17.71 9.06 -9.03
C THR A 141 -16.90 7.84 -9.43
N GLU A 142 -15.71 8.08 -9.99
CA GLU A 142 -14.54 7.44 -9.44
C GLU A 142 -14.64 7.51 -7.91
N GLN A 143 -14.15 6.48 -7.27
CA GLN A 143 -14.00 6.46 -5.84
C GLN A 143 -13.33 7.78 -5.39
N LEU A 144 -13.34 8.08 -4.09
CA LEU A 144 -12.14 8.70 -3.55
C LEU A 144 -10.98 7.70 -3.75
N HIS A 145 -10.63 7.38 -5.01
CA HIS A 145 -9.28 7.46 -5.48
C HIS A 145 -8.86 8.88 -5.14
N LEU A 146 -8.41 9.05 -3.90
CA LEU A 146 -7.28 9.92 -3.66
C LEU A 146 -6.34 9.68 -4.84
N GLY A 147 -5.99 10.74 -5.58
CA GLY A 147 -5.16 10.68 -6.77
C GLY A 147 -3.71 10.28 -6.47
N PHE A 148 -3.53 9.18 -5.73
CA PHE A 148 -2.27 8.52 -5.40
C PHE A 148 -2.14 7.17 -6.10
N ALA A 149 -3.19 6.72 -6.81
CA ALA A 149 -3.02 5.70 -7.83
C ALA A 149 -2.42 6.35 -9.08
N GLY A 150 -1.13 6.71 -9.00
CA GLY A 150 -0.29 6.65 -10.19
C GLY A 150 -0.43 5.26 -10.83
N PRO A 151 -0.14 5.12 -12.14
CA PRO A 151 -0.15 3.81 -12.77
C PRO A 151 0.62 2.84 -11.88
N ILE A 152 -0.04 1.74 -11.50
CA ILE A 152 0.60 0.56 -10.91
C ILE A 152 1.87 0.36 -11.72
N GLY A 153 3.01 0.45 -11.02
CA GLY A 153 4.32 0.77 -11.59
C GLY A 153 4.60 0.11 -12.92
N ALA A 154 5.35 0.83 -13.76
CA ALA A 154 5.88 0.37 -15.05
C ALA A 154 6.07 -1.14 -15.04
N ARG A 155 5.40 -1.84 -15.98
CA ARG A 155 5.65 -3.26 -16.25
C ARG A 155 7.15 -3.49 -16.14
N ARG A 156 7.58 -4.23 -15.12
CA ARG A 156 8.96 -4.70 -15.03
C ARG A 156 9.26 -5.33 -16.38
N SER A 157 10.39 -4.93 -16.98
CA SER A 157 10.84 -5.45 -18.26
C SER A 157 10.64 -6.95 -18.26
N GLN A 158 9.75 -7.44 -19.13
CA GLN A 158 9.51 -8.87 -19.26
C GLN A 158 10.86 -9.50 -19.53
N ILE A 159 11.31 -10.37 -18.62
CA ILE A 159 12.54 -11.11 -18.85
C ILE A 159 12.22 -12.02 -20.03
N GLU A 160 12.94 -11.83 -21.15
CA GLU A 160 12.80 -12.74 -22.27
C GLU A 160 13.06 -14.16 -21.76
N PRO A 161 12.16 -15.11 -22.09
CA PRO A 161 12.10 -16.39 -21.42
C PRO A 161 13.29 -17.25 -21.85
N ASN A 162 14.37 -17.16 -21.11
CA ASN A 162 15.30 -18.27 -20.96
C ASN A 162 15.33 -18.71 -19.49
N PRO A 163 14.20 -19.21 -18.94
CA PRO A 163 14.06 -19.60 -17.53
C PRO A 163 14.72 -20.96 -17.26
N GLY A 164 15.94 -21.17 -17.77
CA GLY A 164 16.76 -22.28 -17.33
C GLY A 164 17.12 -22.12 -15.86
N ASP A 165 17.38 -23.23 -15.17
CA ASP A 165 17.94 -23.20 -13.82
C ASP A 165 19.25 -22.38 -13.83
N ASP A 166 19.35 -21.46 -12.86
CA ASP A 166 20.46 -20.53 -12.65
C ASP A 166 20.62 -19.40 -13.70
N SER A 167 19.53 -18.81 -14.20
CA SER A 167 19.62 -17.60 -15.04
C SER A 167 20.14 -16.39 -14.25
N LEU A 168 21.16 -15.68 -14.78
CA LEU A 168 21.70 -14.47 -14.14
C LEU A 168 20.68 -13.33 -14.09
N ASP A 169 19.88 -13.16 -15.15
CA ASP A 169 18.86 -12.11 -15.20
C ASP A 169 17.78 -12.34 -14.13
N VAL A 170 17.34 -13.59 -13.98
CA VAL A 170 16.40 -14.01 -12.94
C VAL A 170 17.02 -13.85 -11.57
N TYR A 171 18.29 -14.24 -11.39
CA TYR A 171 18.95 -14.07 -10.10
C TYR A 171 19.14 -12.61 -9.71
N ALA A 172 19.47 -11.71 -10.65
CA ALA A 172 19.55 -10.27 -10.39
C ALA A 172 18.20 -9.70 -9.91
N LEU A 173 17.08 -10.17 -10.49
CA LEU A 173 15.74 -9.82 -10.01
C LEU A 173 15.49 -10.33 -8.58
N VAL A 174 15.89 -11.58 -8.29
CA VAL A 174 15.76 -12.16 -6.94
C VAL A 174 16.57 -11.36 -5.93
N LEU A 175 17.83 -11.05 -6.24
CA LEU A 175 18.72 -10.28 -5.38
C LEU A 175 18.16 -8.86 -5.14
N ARG A 176 17.68 -8.18 -6.19
CA ARG A 176 17.04 -6.87 -6.04
C ARG A 176 15.79 -6.92 -5.17
N SER A 177 14.95 -7.94 -5.38
CA SER A 177 13.75 -8.13 -4.58
C SER A 177 14.08 -8.44 -3.12
N LEU A 178 15.15 -9.19 -2.86
CA LEU A 178 15.65 -9.47 -1.53
C LEU A 178 16.20 -8.20 -0.86
N LEU A 179 17.03 -7.44 -1.56
CA LEU A 179 17.56 -6.15 -1.09
C LEU A 179 16.46 -5.13 -0.85
N GLU A 180 15.38 -5.13 -1.63
CA GLU A 180 14.26 -4.21 -1.45
C GLU A 180 13.40 -4.55 -0.22
N ASN A 181 13.18 -5.85 0.03
CA ASN A 181 12.27 -6.32 1.08
C ASN A 181 12.98 -6.72 2.38
N GLY A 182 14.29 -6.91 2.34
CA GLY A 182 15.13 -7.51 3.39
C GLY A 182 14.91 -9.01 3.60
N GLU A 183 13.70 -9.50 3.37
CA GLU A 183 13.36 -10.92 3.48
C GLU A 183 12.43 -11.38 2.37
N LEU A 184 12.58 -12.63 1.95
CA LEU A 184 11.70 -13.30 1.00
C LEU A 184 11.39 -14.71 1.49
N ARG A 185 10.10 -15.02 1.71
CA ARG A 185 9.62 -16.39 1.87
C ARG A 185 9.62 -17.12 0.54
N LEU A 186 9.73 -18.45 0.53
CA LEU A 186 9.73 -19.23 -0.72
C LEU A 186 8.49 -18.99 -1.61
N ASN A 187 7.30 -18.87 -1.03
CA ASN A 187 6.08 -18.54 -1.76
C ASN A 187 6.09 -17.10 -2.31
N THR A 188 6.70 -16.16 -1.60
CA THR A 188 6.85 -14.78 -2.07
C THR A 188 7.91 -14.63 -3.14
N LEU A 189 9.01 -15.38 -3.02
CA LEU A 189 10.02 -15.53 -4.07
C LEU A 189 9.38 -16.09 -5.34
N ARG A 190 8.53 -17.12 -5.20
CA ARG A 190 7.77 -17.64 -6.33
C ARG A 190 6.86 -16.59 -6.97
N GLY A 191 6.15 -15.80 -6.16
CA GLY A 191 5.32 -14.71 -6.66
C GLY A 191 6.11 -13.64 -7.41
N VAL A 192 7.34 -13.33 -6.97
CA VAL A 192 8.25 -12.42 -7.67
C VAL A 192 8.66 -12.99 -9.04
N LEU A 193 8.95 -14.28 -9.11
CA LEU A 193 9.31 -14.93 -10.38
C LEU A 193 8.13 -14.99 -11.35
N ASP A 194 6.93 -15.33 -10.85
CA ASP A 194 5.72 -15.41 -11.66
C ASP A 194 5.35 -14.02 -12.22
N ASP A 195 5.44 -12.95 -11.42
CA ASP A 195 5.19 -11.56 -11.84
C ASP A 195 6.18 -11.08 -12.93
N ALA A 196 7.41 -11.58 -12.90
CA ALA A 196 8.43 -11.29 -13.90
C ALA A 196 8.39 -12.18 -15.16
N GLY A 197 7.42 -13.09 -15.26
CA GLY A 197 7.29 -14.03 -16.38
C GLY A 197 8.23 -15.25 -16.30
N ALA A 198 8.90 -15.45 -15.16
CA ALA A 198 9.85 -16.54 -14.93
C ALA A 198 9.21 -17.75 -14.21
N GLY A 199 7.92 -18.02 -14.44
CA GLY A 199 7.19 -19.11 -13.77
C GLY A 199 7.71 -20.52 -14.07
N GLY A 200 8.51 -20.72 -15.11
CA GLY A 200 9.18 -22.00 -15.37
C GLY A 200 10.41 -22.27 -14.49
N ALA A 201 10.94 -21.25 -13.81
CA ALA A 201 12.24 -21.33 -13.16
C ALA A 201 12.15 -22.03 -11.78
N GLY A 202 13.09 -22.93 -11.51
CA GLY A 202 13.18 -23.65 -10.24
C GLY A 202 13.65 -22.75 -9.09
N LEU A 203 13.00 -22.81 -7.93
CA LEU A 203 13.38 -22.01 -6.75
C LEU A 203 14.71 -22.45 -6.12
N GLY A 204 14.99 -23.76 -6.16
CA GLY A 204 16.12 -24.37 -5.45
C GLY A 204 17.48 -23.82 -5.89
N GLY A 205 17.68 -23.63 -7.20
CA GLY A 205 18.92 -23.07 -7.76
C GLY A 205 19.20 -21.66 -7.26
N TYR A 206 18.19 -20.77 -7.31
CA TYR A 206 18.33 -19.37 -6.86
C TYR A 206 18.50 -19.25 -5.34
N VAL A 207 17.83 -20.09 -4.56
CA VAL A 207 18.02 -20.17 -3.10
C VAL A 207 19.45 -20.60 -2.77
N ALA A 208 19.93 -21.68 -3.40
CA ALA A 208 21.29 -22.16 -3.20
C ALA A 208 22.33 -21.14 -3.66
N LEU A 209 22.07 -20.44 -4.77
CA LEU A 209 22.92 -19.37 -5.28
C LEU A 209 23.02 -18.19 -4.31
N ALA A 210 21.89 -17.73 -3.77
CA ALA A 210 21.85 -16.64 -2.80
C ALA A 210 22.65 -16.95 -1.53
N VAL A 211 22.50 -18.17 -1.01
CA VAL A 211 23.23 -18.62 0.19
C VAL A 211 24.73 -18.77 -0.10
N ARG A 212 25.09 -19.43 -1.21
CA ARG A 212 26.50 -19.68 -1.56
C ARG A 212 27.28 -18.39 -1.81
N ARG A 213 26.65 -17.41 -2.46
CA ARG A 213 27.24 -16.08 -2.66
C ARG A 213 27.29 -15.24 -1.38
N GLY A 214 26.70 -15.71 -0.29
CA GLY A 214 26.52 -14.92 0.93
C GLY A 214 25.62 -13.71 0.72
N ASP A 215 24.72 -13.73 -0.27
CA ASP A 215 23.69 -12.69 -0.46
C ASP A 215 22.53 -12.85 0.55
N ALA A 216 22.27 -14.09 0.96
CA ALA A 216 21.19 -14.44 1.87
C ALA A 216 21.62 -15.49 2.90
N GLU A 217 21.03 -15.43 4.08
CA GLU A 217 20.98 -16.53 5.04
C GLU A 217 19.60 -17.20 4.96
N ARG A 218 19.56 -18.53 4.95
CA ARG A 218 18.28 -19.26 4.96
C ARG A 218 17.86 -19.59 6.39
N ARG A 219 16.73 -19.05 6.83
CA ARG A 219 16.09 -19.36 8.12
C ARG A 219 14.75 -20.05 7.87
N GLY A 220 14.73 -21.38 7.89
CA GLY A 220 13.55 -22.17 7.54
C GLY A 220 13.11 -21.97 6.08
N ASP A 221 11.91 -21.43 5.88
CA ASP A 221 11.33 -21.08 4.58
C ASP A 221 11.60 -19.64 4.14
N VAL A 222 12.43 -18.90 4.88
CA VAL A 222 12.73 -17.49 4.63
C VAL A 222 14.18 -17.31 4.21
N LEU A 223 14.40 -16.56 3.13
CA LEU A 223 15.69 -15.95 2.81
C LEU A 223 15.76 -14.58 3.48
N VAL A 224 16.78 -14.38 4.30
CA VAL A 224 17.07 -13.13 4.99
C VAL A 224 18.32 -12.52 4.36
N VAL A 225 18.27 -11.25 3.97
CA VAL A 225 19.43 -10.55 3.41
C VAL A 225 20.59 -10.51 4.42
N THR A 226 21.83 -10.63 3.95
CA THR A 226 23.00 -10.55 4.82
C THR A 226 23.58 -9.12 4.85
N PRO A 227 24.31 -8.73 5.91
CA PRO A 227 25.06 -7.46 5.90
C PRO A 227 26.04 -7.35 4.74
N GLY A 228 26.68 -8.46 4.36
CA GLY A 228 27.57 -8.52 3.21
C GLY A 228 26.86 -8.20 1.90
N ALA A 229 25.61 -8.63 1.72
CA ALA A 229 24.80 -8.27 0.55
C ALA A 229 24.41 -6.79 0.56
N LEU A 230 24.05 -6.25 1.72
CA LEU A 230 23.69 -4.85 1.88
C LEU A 230 24.86 -3.90 1.59
N ALA A 231 26.07 -4.28 2.02
CA ALA A 231 27.29 -3.53 1.76
C ALA A 231 27.65 -3.43 0.27
N ARG A 232 27.11 -4.34 -0.56
CA ARG A 232 27.35 -4.45 -2.00
C ARG A 232 26.05 -4.38 -2.81
N ALA A 233 25.06 -3.66 -2.28
CA ALA A 233 23.73 -3.55 -2.87
C ALA A 233 23.76 -3.03 -4.33
N ASP A 234 24.75 -2.21 -4.67
CA ASP A 234 25.01 -1.68 -6.01
C ASP A 234 25.26 -2.77 -7.06
N LEU A 235 25.73 -3.95 -6.65
CA LEU A 235 25.92 -5.08 -7.56
C LEU A 235 24.62 -5.56 -8.20
N ALA A 236 23.47 -5.38 -7.54
CA ALA A 236 22.17 -5.82 -8.02
C ALA A 236 21.59 -4.94 -9.15
N GLU A 237 22.23 -3.80 -9.46
CA GLU A 237 21.81 -2.89 -10.53
C GLU A 237 22.09 -3.47 -11.92
N SER A 238 23.08 -4.35 -12.05
CA SER A 238 23.51 -4.89 -13.33
C SER A 238 23.77 -6.39 -13.26
N VAL A 239 23.21 -7.11 -14.24
CA VAL A 239 23.44 -8.55 -14.45
C VAL A 239 24.94 -8.85 -14.60
N VAL A 240 25.69 -7.93 -15.22
CA VAL A 240 27.15 -8.05 -15.37
C VAL A 240 27.84 -8.00 -14.01
N SER A 241 27.46 -7.05 -13.16
CA SER A 241 28.03 -6.92 -11.80
C SER A 241 27.70 -8.13 -10.92
N VAL A 242 26.47 -8.66 -11.02
CA VAL A 242 26.07 -9.88 -10.31
C VAL A 242 26.91 -11.08 -10.77
N GLY A 243 27.07 -11.28 -12.08
CA GLY A 243 27.88 -12.38 -12.61
C GLY A 243 29.36 -12.23 -12.22
N LEU A 244 29.96 -11.07 -12.50
CA LEU A 244 31.38 -10.83 -12.22
C LEU A 244 31.73 -10.73 -10.74
N SER A 245 30.76 -10.64 -9.84
CA SER A 245 31.02 -10.73 -8.39
C SER A 245 30.98 -12.18 -7.87
N ASP A 246 30.49 -13.15 -8.65
CA ASP A 246 30.37 -14.54 -8.19
C ASP A 246 31.74 -15.22 -8.01
N PRO A 247 32.04 -15.80 -6.84
CA PRO A 247 33.31 -16.50 -6.60
C PRO A 247 33.56 -17.65 -7.58
N ASP A 248 32.55 -18.49 -7.82
CA ASP A 248 32.71 -19.65 -8.70
C ASP A 248 32.89 -19.20 -10.15
N PHE A 249 32.16 -18.16 -10.57
CA PHE A 249 32.34 -17.61 -11.91
C PHE A 249 33.72 -17.01 -12.10
N ARG A 250 34.26 -16.28 -11.11
CA ARG A 250 35.64 -15.78 -11.16
C ARG A 250 36.65 -16.90 -11.26
N ALA A 251 36.54 -17.91 -10.40
CA ALA A 251 37.42 -19.07 -10.43
C ALA A 251 37.33 -19.83 -11.77
N TRP A 252 36.14 -19.88 -12.38
CA TRP A 252 35.96 -20.44 -13.70
C TRP A 252 36.56 -19.57 -14.82
N LEU A 253 36.47 -18.24 -14.72
CA LEU A 253 37.12 -17.34 -15.69
C LEU A 253 38.65 -17.50 -15.71
N ASP A 254 39.26 -17.79 -14.56
CA ASP A 254 40.70 -18.05 -14.46
C ASP A 254 41.10 -19.43 -15.01
N ALA A 255 40.17 -20.40 -15.04
CA ALA A 255 40.42 -21.77 -15.49
C ALA A 255 39.18 -22.41 -16.16
N PRO A 256 38.79 -21.95 -17.37
CA PRO A 256 37.50 -22.31 -17.99
C PRO A 256 37.39 -23.79 -18.40
N ASP A 257 38.53 -24.46 -18.61
CA ASP A 257 38.61 -25.87 -19.01
C ASP A 257 38.46 -26.85 -17.83
N ARG A 258 38.38 -26.34 -16.59
CA ARG A 258 38.25 -27.20 -15.40
C ARG A 258 36.88 -27.88 -15.38
N PRO A 259 36.81 -29.23 -15.39
CA PRO A 259 35.53 -29.94 -15.32
C PRO A 259 34.90 -29.78 -13.93
N GLY A 260 33.59 -29.59 -13.89
CA GLY A 260 32.82 -29.50 -12.65
C GLY A 260 31.33 -29.24 -12.88
N PRO A 261 30.48 -29.49 -11.88
CA PRO A 261 29.06 -29.18 -11.97
C PRO A 261 28.80 -27.68 -12.18
N GLU A 262 29.64 -26.79 -11.62
CA GLU A 262 29.54 -25.34 -11.85
C GLU A 262 29.95 -24.91 -13.26
N ALA A 263 30.79 -25.69 -13.96
CA ALA A 263 31.36 -25.30 -15.25
C ALA A 263 30.28 -25.10 -16.32
N ARG A 264 29.23 -25.92 -16.34
CA ARG A 264 28.10 -25.76 -17.28
C ARG A 264 27.31 -24.47 -17.02
N ARG A 265 27.09 -24.13 -15.75
CA ARG A 265 26.42 -22.88 -15.34
C ARG A 265 27.28 -21.68 -15.75
N CYS A 266 28.55 -21.69 -15.39
CA CYS A 266 29.50 -20.63 -15.71
C CYS A 266 29.66 -20.44 -17.23
N ALA A 267 29.73 -21.52 -18.02
CA ALA A 267 29.75 -21.42 -19.48
C ALA A 267 28.48 -20.76 -20.05
N ARG A 268 27.30 -21.03 -19.49
CA ARG A 268 26.04 -20.33 -19.88
C ARG A 268 26.11 -18.84 -19.52
N TRP A 269 26.60 -18.51 -18.35
CA TRP A 269 26.77 -17.12 -17.90
C TRP A 269 27.77 -16.37 -18.77
N ALA A 270 28.90 -16.99 -19.11
CA ALA A 270 29.89 -16.43 -20.02
C ALA A 270 29.27 -16.14 -21.39
N ARG A 271 28.50 -17.07 -21.96
CA ARG A 271 27.78 -16.83 -23.22
C ARG A 271 26.76 -15.69 -23.10
N ARG A 272 26.08 -15.57 -21.96
CA ARG A 272 25.11 -14.49 -21.70
C ARG A 272 25.77 -13.11 -21.57
N LEU A 273 26.94 -13.04 -20.94
CA LEU A 273 27.65 -11.79 -20.65
C LEU A 273 28.57 -11.35 -21.80
N PHE A 274 29.24 -12.28 -22.45
CA PHE A 274 30.26 -12.02 -23.47
C PHE A 274 29.81 -12.39 -24.90
N GLY A 275 28.66 -13.04 -25.06
CA GLY A 275 28.20 -13.52 -26.36
C GLY A 275 29.10 -14.62 -26.91
N SER A 276 29.63 -14.40 -28.11
CA SER A 276 30.61 -15.28 -28.78
C SER A 276 32.06 -14.86 -28.55
N GLU A 277 32.32 -13.75 -27.84
CA GLU A 277 33.68 -13.28 -27.57
C GLU A 277 34.33 -14.07 -26.44
N SER A 278 35.67 -14.22 -26.50
CA SER A 278 36.41 -14.81 -25.38
C SER A 278 36.41 -13.87 -24.17
N PRO A 279 36.39 -14.39 -22.93
CA PRO A 279 36.39 -13.55 -21.73
C PRO A 279 37.53 -12.53 -21.69
N GLU A 280 38.73 -12.92 -22.12
CA GLU A 280 39.92 -12.05 -22.19
C GLU A 280 39.70 -10.79 -23.04
N ARG A 281 38.92 -10.88 -24.12
CA ARG A 281 38.63 -9.76 -25.02
C ARG A 281 37.42 -8.94 -24.53
N ALA A 282 36.43 -9.61 -23.93
CA ALA A 282 35.19 -8.96 -23.52
C ALA A 282 35.34 -8.19 -22.18
N LEU A 283 36.11 -8.71 -21.22
CA LEU A 283 36.25 -8.12 -19.88
C LEU A 283 36.78 -6.68 -19.90
N PRO A 284 37.84 -6.31 -20.64
CA PRO A 284 38.31 -4.93 -20.70
C PRO A 284 37.24 -3.97 -21.23
N ARG A 285 36.37 -4.41 -22.14
CA ARG A 285 35.27 -3.58 -22.68
C ARG A 285 34.16 -3.38 -21.65
N LEU A 286 33.74 -4.47 -20.99
CA LEU A 286 32.67 -4.43 -20.00
C LEU A 286 33.06 -3.66 -18.73
N LEU A 287 34.34 -3.72 -18.36
CA LEU A 287 34.89 -3.02 -17.20
C LEU A 287 35.48 -1.65 -17.55
N PHE A 288 35.34 -1.19 -18.79
CA PHE A 288 35.90 0.09 -19.27
C PHE A 288 37.40 0.25 -18.95
N GLY A 289 38.18 -0.81 -19.19
CA GLY A 289 39.62 -0.87 -18.94
C GLY A 289 40.02 -1.12 -17.48
N ARG A 290 39.06 -1.23 -16.55
CA ARG A 290 39.34 -1.58 -15.15
C ARG A 290 39.65 -3.06 -14.99
N SER A 291 40.45 -3.40 -13.98
CA SER A 291 40.73 -4.80 -13.64
C SER A 291 39.54 -5.45 -12.94
N MET A 292 39.42 -6.78 -13.03
CA MET A 292 38.39 -7.56 -12.33
C MET A 292 38.42 -7.35 -10.81
N GLY A 293 39.61 -7.08 -10.25
CA GLY A 293 39.80 -6.77 -8.83
C GLY A 293 39.07 -5.51 -8.35
N THR A 294 38.62 -4.63 -9.27
CA THR A 294 37.82 -3.45 -8.93
C THR A 294 36.35 -3.77 -8.67
N VAL A 295 35.86 -4.94 -9.10
CA VAL A 295 34.50 -5.39 -8.80
C VAL A 295 34.54 -6.09 -7.45
N PRO A 296 33.72 -5.69 -6.46
CA PRO A 296 33.62 -6.41 -5.19
C PRO A 296 33.27 -7.89 -5.41
N ALA A 297 34.00 -8.78 -4.73
CA ALA A 297 33.66 -10.20 -4.72
C ALA A 297 32.46 -10.42 -3.79
N ALA A 298 31.48 -11.20 -4.24
CA ALA A 298 30.52 -11.85 -3.35
C ALA A 298 31.24 -12.99 -2.61
N GLY A 299 30.60 -13.61 -1.62
CA GLY A 299 31.14 -14.76 -0.87
C GLY A 299 31.26 -14.54 0.62
N GLU A 300 31.42 -13.29 1.07
CA GLU A 300 31.33 -12.95 2.50
C GLU A 300 29.93 -12.48 2.84
N ALA A 301 29.21 -13.29 3.62
CA ALA A 301 27.91 -12.90 4.18
C ALA A 301 28.04 -11.81 5.26
N GLY A 302 29.20 -11.73 5.93
CA GLY A 302 29.33 -11.00 7.18
C GLY A 302 28.61 -11.72 8.34
N GLY A 303 28.43 -11.02 9.46
CA GLY A 303 27.68 -11.56 10.61
C GLY A 303 26.19 -11.72 10.29
N SER A 304 25.53 -12.67 10.95
CA SER A 304 24.08 -12.84 10.84
C SER A 304 23.32 -11.62 11.37
N LEU A 305 22.21 -11.27 10.72
CA LEU A 305 21.32 -10.23 11.25
C LEU A 305 20.70 -10.69 12.58
N PRO A 306 20.73 -9.85 13.63
CA PRO A 306 20.08 -10.13 14.89
C PRO A 306 18.55 -10.16 14.75
N THR A 307 17.89 -10.86 15.67
CA THR A 307 16.42 -10.94 15.74
C THR A 307 15.93 -10.13 16.93
N TYR A 308 15.04 -9.18 16.66
CA TYR A 308 14.43 -8.32 17.68
C TYR A 308 12.97 -8.67 17.90
N LYS A 309 12.49 -8.48 19.13
CA LYS A 309 11.08 -8.58 19.49
C LYS A 309 10.54 -7.18 19.74
N GLY A 310 9.42 -6.84 19.10
CA GLY A 310 8.73 -5.55 19.31
C GLY A 310 8.73 -4.65 18.09
N ALA A 311 7.98 -3.55 18.16
CA ALA A 311 7.86 -2.60 17.07
C ALA A 311 9.16 -1.82 16.85
N PHE A 312 9.34 -1.25 15.66
CA PHE A 312 10.54 -0.49 15.31
C PHE A 312 10.91 0.57 16.36
N LEU A 313 9.94 1.35 16.83
CA LEU A 313 10.20 2.36 17.85
C LEU A 313 10.58 1.79 19.23
N ASP A 314 10.19 0.55 19.54
CA ASP A 314 10.51 -0.10 20.81
C ASP A 314 11.96 -0.62 20.86
N VAL A 315 12.56 -0.85 19.68
CA VAL A 315 13.92 -1.43 19.54
C VAL A 315 14.90 -0.48 18.86
N LEU A 316 14.55 0.80 18.80
CA LEU A 316 15.34 1.86 18.17
C LEU A 316 16.77 1.95 18.72
N MET A 317 16.94 1.64 20.01
CA MET A 317 18.23 1.74 20.67
C MET A 317 19.14 0.54 20.41
N GLU A 318 18.62 -0.54 19.84
CA GLU A 318 19.37 -1.76 19.56
C GLU A 318 20.35 -1.56 18.38
N PRO A 319 21.63 -1.96 18.52
CA PRO A 319 22.59 -1.96 17.41
C PRO A 319 22.23 -3.05 16.39
N GLY A 320 22.67 -2.96 15.15
CA GLY A 320 22.42 -4.03 14.15
C GLY A 320 20.96 -4.16 13.70
N LEU A 321 20.10 -3.20 14.03
CA LEU A 321 18.71 -3.17 13.58
C LEU A 321 18.63 -3.16 12.04
N ALA A 322 17.85 -4.08 11.47
CA ALA A 322 17.70 -4.19 10.02
C ALA A 322 16.41 -3.53 9.53
N LEU A 323 16.52 -2.58 8.61
CA LEU A 323 15.42 -1.77 8.10
C LEU A 323 15.25 -1.97 6.59
N ALA A 324 14.01 -2.10 6.13
CA ALA A 324 13.70 -2.04 4.71
C ALA A 324 12.48 -1.17 4.41
N PHE A 325 12.41 -0.71 3.16
CA PHE A 325 11.39 0.22 2.68
C PHE A 325 10.75 -0.31 1.39
N PRO A 326 10.05 -1.46 1.45
CA PRO A 326 9.54 -2.12 0.27
C PRO A 326 8.45 -1.29 -0.42
N GLY A 327 8.36 -1.37 -1.75
CA GLY A 327 7.32 -0.67 -2.52
C GLY A 327 5.88 -1.08 -2.14
N SER A 328 5.70 -2.22 -1.47
CA SER A 328 4.38 -2.65 -0.95
C SER A 328 3.80 -1.71 0.11
N LEU A 329 4.64 -0.88 0.76
CA LEU A 329 4.20 0.15 1.70
C LEU A 329 3.35 1.23 1.02
N GLU A 330 3.59 1.55 -0.25
CA GLU A 330 2.83 2.56 -1.01
C GLU A 330 1.32 2.21 -1.07
N ARG A 331 1.01 0.91 -1.05
CA ARG A 331 -0.37 0.42 -1.15
C ARG A 331 -1.17 0.64 0.14
N LEU A 332 -0.52 0.99 1.25
CA LEU A 332 -1.20 1.39 2.47
C LEU A 332 -2.05 2.66 2.31
N GLY A 333 -1.82 3.44 1.24
CA GLY A 333 -2.70 4.53 0.84
C GLY A 333 -4.13 4.08 0.52
N GLY A 334 -4.36 2.79 0.24
CA GLY A 334 -5.69 2.19 0.12
C GLY A 334 -6.43 2.03 1.47
N GLY A 335 -5.81 2.41 2.58
CA GLY A 335 -6.39 2.42 3.93
C GLY A 335 -6.80 1.04 4.43
N ILE A 336 -7.78 1.02 5.35
CA ILE A 336 -8.26 -0.20 6.02
C ILE A 336 -8.76 -1.24 5.00
N ALA A 337 -9.46 -0.81 3.96
CA ALA A 337 -10.06 -1.71 2.98
C ALA A 337 -8.99 -2.54 2.24
N TRP A 338 -7.88 -1.90 1.86
CA TRP A 338 -6.74 -2.59 1.28
C TRP A 338 -6.06 -3.52 2.29
N VAL A 339 -5.84 -3.04 3.51
CA VAL A 339 -5.23 -3.85 4.59
C VAL A 339 -6.07 -5.11 4.86
N HIS A 340 -7.39 -4.99 4.91
CA HIS A 340 -8.32 -6.12 5.08
C HIS A 340 -8.34 -7.06 3.88
N SER A 341 -8.14 -6.57 2.66
CA SER A 341 -8.06 -7.45 1.47
C SER A 341 -6.77 -8.26 1.48
N GLN A 342 -5.64 -7.63 1.80
CA GLN A 342 -4.35 -8.31 1.98
C GLN A 342 -4.39 -9.29 3.15
N TRP A 343 -4.94 -8.87 4.28
CA TRP A 343 -5.10 -9.72 5.45
C TRP A 343 -5.90 -10.97 5.11
N ARG A 344 -7.04 -10.84 4.41
CA ARG A 344 -7.82 -12.01 3.95
C ARG A 344 -6.96 -12.93 3.08
N ALA A 345 -6.18 -12.39 2.15
CA ALA A 345 -5.29 -13.19 1.31
C ALA A 345 -4.22 -13.94 2.12
N VAL A 346 -3.62 -13.28 3.12
CA VAL A 346 -2.58 -13.88 4.00
C VAL A 346 -3.17 -14.94 4.93
N VAL A 347 -4.31 -14.66 5.57
CA VAL A 347 -4.91 -15.55 6.58
C VAL A 347 -5.65 -16.72 5.95
N GLN A 348 -6.39 -16.50 4.86
CA GLN A 348 -7.14 -17.56 4.21
C GLN A 348 -6.22 -18.53 3.46
N ASN A 349 -5.14 -18.02 2.87
CA ASN A 349 -4.19 -18.83 2.11
C ASN A 349 -2.74 -18.43 2.45
N PRO A 350 -2.21 -18.79 3.64
CA PRO A 350 -0.86 -18.40 4.04
C PRO A 350 0.21 -18.92 3.08
N ALA A 351 0.00 -20.12 2.52
CA ALA A 351 0.88 -20.74 1.53
C ALA A 351 0.66 -20.24 0.09
N ALA A 352 -0.28 -19.32 -0.16
CA ALA A 352 -0.49 -18.80 -1.51
C ALA A 352 0.77 -18.10 -2.04
N VAL A 353 1.01 -18.33 -3.33
CA VAL A 353 2.02 -17.61 -4.10
C VAL A 353 1.52 -16.18 -4.35
N ARG A 354 2.30 -15.19 -3.93
CA ARG A 354 1.98 -13.76 -4.06
C ARG A 354 3.24 -12.92 -3.96
N ILE A 355 3.21 -11.70 -4.48
CA ILE A 355 4.29 -10.73 -4.26
C ILE A 355 4.37 -10.32 -2.77
N PRO A 356 5.57 -9.98 -2.25
CA PRO A 356 5.74 -9.51 -0.87
C PRO A 356 4.81 -8.34 -0.52
N GLY A 357 4.10 -8.46 0.59
CA GLY A 357 3.18 -7.48 1.15
C GLY A 357 3.69 -6.86 2.45
N SER A 358 3.03 -5.77 2.88
CA SER A 358 3.34 -5.07 4.14
C SER A 358 2.83 -5.80 5.39
N LEU A 359 2.02 -6.85 5.23
CA LEU A 359 1.51 -7.73 6.28
C LEU A 359 2.23 -9.10 6.33
N ASP A 360 3.22 -9.34 5.47
CA ASP A 360 3.98 -10.58 5.57
C ASP A 360 4.83 -10.59 6.84
N ALA A 361 4.67 -11.63 7.65
CA ALA A 361 5.42 -11.81 8.88
C ALA A 361 6.93 -11.94 8.58
N ARG A 362 7.72 -11.11 9.25
CA ARG A 362 9.19 -11.02 9.12
C ARG A 362 9.89 -11.69 10.29
N VAL A 363 11.16 -12.05 10.11
CA VAL A 363 11.96 -12.75 11.12
C VAL A 363 12.97 -11.82 11.79
N CYS A 364 13.56 -10.89 11.05
CA CYS A 364 14.65 -10.01 11.48
C CYS A 364 14.44 -8.56 11.05
N VAL A 365 13.88 -8.33 9.85
CA VAL A 365 13.85 -7.03 9.20
C VAL A 365 12.56 -6.28 9.49
N HIS A 366 12.67 -5.03 9.93
CA HIS A 366 11.54 -4.11 10.04
C HIS A 366 11.23 -3.51 8.67
N ALA A 367 10.15 -3.99 8.03
CA ALA A 367 9.80 -3.63 6.66
C ALA A 367 8.28 -3.42 6.42
N GLY A 368 7.45 -3.56 7.46
CA GLY A 368 6.00 -3.66 7.30
C GLY A 368 5.21 -3.29 8.55
N LEU A 369 3.89 -3.49 8.49
CA LEU A 369 2.97 -3.20 9.59
C LEU A 369 3.13 -4.15 10.78
N LEU A 370 3.75 -5.31 10.55
CA LEU A 370 4.05 -6.28 11.59
C LEU A 370 5.53 -6.17 11.96
N PRO A 371 5.86 -6.05 13.24
CA PRO A 371 7.21 -6.25 13.71
C PRO A 371 7.70 -7.67 13.48
N PRO A 372 9.03 -7.87 13.43
CA PRO A 372 9.62 -9.20 13.36
C PRO A 372 9.08 -10.13 14.46
N GLY A 373 8.68 -11.33 14.07
CA GLY A 373 8.10 -12.34 14.96
C GLY A 373 6.65 -12.13 15.38
N GLU A 374 6.00 -11.00 15.04
CA GLU A 374 4.58 -10.82 15.33
C GLU A 374 3.72 -11.65 14.36
N PRO A 375 2.80 -12.49 14.86
CA PRO A 375 1.84 -13.15 14.00
C PRO A 375 0.87 -12.11 13.39
N PRO A 376 0.27 -12.38 12.22
CA PRO A 376 -0.72 -11.48 11.66
C PRO A 376 -1.89 -11.28 12.65
N PRO A 377 -2.31 -10.03 12.92
CA PRO A 377 -3.36 -9.74 13.90
C PRO A 377 -4.70 -10.29 13.44
N ARG A 378 -5.65 -10.46 14.38
CA ARG A 378 -7.02 -10.90 14.06
C ARG A 378 -7.75 -9.91 13.16
N ASN A 379 -7.57 -8.62 13.40
CA ASN A 379 -8.03 -7.53 12.55
C ASN A 379 -7.22 -6.25 12.84
N ILE A 380 -7.27 -5.31 11.92
CA ILE A 380 -6.93 -3.90 12.18
C ILE A 380 -8.26 -3.16 12.07
N PRO A 381 -8.91 -2.81 13.19
CA PRO A 381 -10.34 -2.49 13.23
C PRO A 381 -10.67 -1.19 12.49
N ASP A 382 -9.76 -0.21 12.54
CA ASP A 382 -9.99 1.13 12.01
C ASP A 382 -8.71 1.82 11.51
N LEU A 383 -8.89 3.02 10.97
CA LEU A 383 -7.82 3.83 10.38
C LEU A 383 -6.90 4.38 11.47
N LEU A 384 -7.46 4.62 12.66
CA LEU A 384 -6.69 5.05 13.82
C LEU A 384 -5.64 3.98 14.20
N THR A 385 -6.07 2.74 14.36
CA THR A 385 -5.20 1.61 14.70
C THR A 385 -4.17 1.37 13.59
N LEU A 386 -4.58 1.47 12.32
CA LEU A 386 -3.66 1.38 11.19
C LEU A 386 -2.59 2.46 11.24
N ARG A 387 -2.98 3.71 11.50
CA ARG A 387 -2.09 4.86 11.60
C ARG A 387 -1.10 4.71 12.75
N LEU A 388 -1.57 4.38 13.95
CA LEU A 388 -0.71 4.18 15.13
C LEU A 388 0.29 3.03 14.88
N ARG A 389 -0.18 1.92 14.31
CA ARG A 389 0.67 0.78 13.97
C ARG A 389 1.70 1.12 12.90
N ALA A 390 1.31 1.87 11.88
CA ALA A 390 2.20 2.36 10.83
C ALA A 390 3.30 3.26 11.41
N ALA A 391 2.93 4.26 12.23
CA ALA A 391 3.89 5.16 12.87
C ALA A 391 4.83 4.45 13.84
N ARG A 392 4.36 3.39 14.53
CA ARG A 392 5.15 2.65 15.52
C ARG A 392 6.05 1.57 14.92
N SER A 393 5.56 0.86 13.90
CA SER A 393 6.17 -0.39 13.41
C SER A 393 6.88 -0.25 12.08
N VAL A 394 6.44 0.67 11.21
CA VAL A 394 7.00 0.85 9.87
C VAL A 394 8.10 1.92 9.91
N PRO A 395 9.37 1.58 9.69
CA PRO A 395 10.47 2.55 9.83
C PRO A 395 10.30 3.78 8.94
N ALA A 396 9.81 3.63 7.71
CA ALA A 396 9.59 4.76 6.80
C ALA A 396 8.63 5.79 7.41
N PHE A 397 7.49 5.34 7.93
CA PHE A 397 6.47 6.23 8.46
C PHE A 397 6.84 6.79 9.84
N ALA A 398 7.53 6.00 10.66
CA ALA A 398 8.12 6.48 11.91
C ALA A 398 9.11 7.64 11.66
N LEU A 399 10.05 7.46 10.74
CA LEU A 399 11.04 8.49 10.38
C LEU A 399 10.39 9.75 9.82
N LEU A 400 9.41 9.61 8.91
CA LEU A 400 8.68 10.76 8.36
C LEU A 400 7.87 11.50 9.43
N THR A 401 7.25 10.79 10.37
CA THR A 401 6.48 11.39 11.47
C THR A 401 7.41 12.12 12.44
N ALA A 402 8.54 11.52 12.82
CA ALA A 402 9.55 12.14 13.68
C ALA A 402 10.14 13.41 13.03
N ALA A 403 10.43 13.37 11.74
CA ALA A 403 10.85 14.56 10.99
C ALA A 403 9.77 15.65 10.94
N GLY A 404 8.49 15.27 10.85
CA GLY A 404 7.36 16.20 11.00
C GLY A 404 7.29 16.87 12.39
N ILE A 405 7.62 16.15 13.46
CA ILE A 405 7.73 16.71 14.82
C ILE A 405 8.87 17.74 14.88
N LEU A 406 10.04 17.40 14.34
CA LEU A 406 11.19 18.30 14.28
C LEU A 406 10.90 19.56 13.46
N HIS A 407 10.05 19.47 12.42
CA HIS A 407 9.54 20.64 11.72
C HIS A 407 8.76 21.57 12.64
N ARG A 408 7.87 21.05 13.50
CA ARG A 408 7.14 21.89 14.48
C ARG A 408 8.07 22.53 15.51
N ARG A 409 9.16 21.85 15.87
CA ARG A 409 10.23 22.39 16.72
C ARG A 409 11.15 23.40 16.01
N LYS A 410 10.92 23.65 14.71
CA LYS A 410 11.77 24.48 13.83
C LYS A 410 13.22 23.98 13.72
N ALA A 411 13.45 22.72 14.04
CA ALA A 411 14.77 22.08 13.97
C ALA A 411 15.14 21.71 12.54
N LEU A 412 14.19 21.22 11.74
CA LEU A 412 14.39 20.86 10.32
C LEU A 412 13.16 21.15 9.46
N ARG A 413 13.31 21.17 8.15
CA ARG A 413 12.19 21.24 7.19
C ARG A 413 12.32 20.13 6.15
N LEU A 414 11.24 19.38 5.93
CA LEU A 414 11.16 18.39 4.86
C LEU A 414 10.65 19.04 3.57
N ARG A 415 11.46 19.07 2.51
CA ARG A 415 11.07 19.68 1.24
C ARG A 415 11.12 18.67 0.12
N GLN A 416 10.05 18.65 -0.68
CA GLN A 416 9.98 17.81 -1.86
C GLN A 416 10.32 18.65 -3.10
N ARG A 417 11.26 18.16 -3.92
CA ARG A 417 11.55 18.72 -5.24
C ARG A 417 11.46 17.60 -6.28
N GLY A 418 10.45 17.68 -7.13
CA GLY A 418 10.09 16.61 -8.05
C GLY A 418 9.83 15.30 -7.29
N ASP A 419 10.61 14.28 -7.63
CA ASP A 419 10.55 12.93 -7.07
C ASP A 419 11.50 12.71 -5.87
N SER A 420 12.26 13.73 -5.48
CA SER A 420 13.24 13.65 -4.39
C SER A 420 12.77 14.39 -3.14
N LEU A 421 13.14 13.85 -1.98
CA LEU A 421 12.89 14.44 -0.67
C LEU A 421 14.20 14.92 -0.08
N PHE A 422 14.17 16.13 0.46
CA PHE A 422 15.30 16.82 1.04
C PHE A 422 14.98 17.33 2.44
N VAL A 423 16.03 17.52 3.22
CA VAL A 423 15.99 18.10 4.56
C VAL A 423 16.76 19.40 4.53
N GLU A 424 16.10 20.47 4.92
CA GLU A 424 16.68 21.80 5.07
C GLU A 424 16.79 22.13 6.57
N ARG A 425 17.96 22.59 7.01
CA ARG A 425 18.20 23.04 8.37
C ARG A 425 18.69 24.50 8.34
N PRO A 426 18.26 25.38 9.26
CA PRO A 426 18.79 26.74 9.31
C PRO A 426 20.33 26.75 9.38
N GLY A 427 20.97 27.48 8.45
CA GLY A 427 22.43 27.64 8.42
C GLY A 427 23.22 26.44 7.89
N ARG A 428 22.57 25.41 7.33
CA ARG A 428 23.24 24.23 6.76
C ARG A 428 22.80 23.98 5.31
N PRO A 429 23.65 23.34 4.49
CA PRO A 429 23.25 22.92 3.16
C PRO A 429 22.12 21.87 3.24
N GLU A 430 21.28 21.89 2.22
CA GLU A 430 20.21 20.91 2.04
C GLU A 430 20.79 19.50 1.85
N LEU A 431 20.18 18.52 2.51
CA LEU A 431 20.63 17.13 2.51
C LEU A 431 19.55 16.22 1.91
N PRO A 432 19.87 15.33 0.95
CA PRO A 432 18.93 14.31 0.48
C PRO A 432 18.46 13.42 1.64
N TRP A 433 17.15 13.13 1.70
CA TRP A 433 16.56 12.34 2.79
C TRP A 433 17.17 10.94 2.92
N ASN A 434 17.43 10.26 1.79
CA ASN A 434 18.13 8.98 1.78
C ASN A 434 19.55 9.07 2.38
N ALA A 435 20.26 10.18 2.15
CA ALA A 435 21.56 10.42 2.76
C ALA A 435 21.45 10.63 4.27
N LEU A 436 20.43 11.36 4.75
CA LEU A 436 20.16 11.50 6.19
C LEU A 436 19.85 10.14 6.84
N VAL A 437 18.95 9.36 6.26
CA VAL A 437 18.60 8.03 6.80
C VAL A 437 19.81 7.10 6.78
N GLY A 438 20.65 7.17 5.74
CA GLY A 438 21.91 6.42 5.68
C GLY A 438 22.95 6.88 6.70
N ARG A 439 23.03 8.18 7.03
CA ARG A 439 23.87 8.70 8.13
C ARG A 439 23.37 8.20 9.49
N LEU A 440 22.07 8.32 9.74
CA LEU A 440 21.44 7.82 10.96
C LEU A 440 21.72 6.33 11.14
N ALA A 441 21.47 5.53 10.09
CA ALA A 441 21.70 4.09 10.13
C ALA A 441 23.17 3.77 10.46
N ARG A 442 24.14 4.43 9.80
CA ARG A 442 25.57 4.24 10.10
C ARG A 442 25.93 4.65 11.52
N ALA A 443 25.46 5.80 11.99
CA ALA A 443 25.73 6.29 13.35
C ALA A 443 25.18 5.36 14.43
N ARG A 444 24.10 4.64 14.13
CA ARG A 444 23.46 3.68 15.04
C ARG A 444 23.89 2.23 14.84
N GLY A 445 24.76 1.96 13.87
CA GLY A 445 25.15 0.60 13.49
C GLY A 445 23.98 -0.22 12.96
N TRP A 446 22.98 0.41 12.35
CA TRP A 446 21.84 -0.26 11.71
C TRP A 446 22.19 -0.73 10.30
N HIS A 447 21.52 -1.78 9.86
CA HIS A 447 21.59 -2.32 8.51
C HIS A 447 20.43 -1.79 7.67
N LEU A 448 20.74 -0.97 6.68
CA LEU A 448 19.72 -0.35 5.83
C LEU A 448 19.66 -1.04 4.45
N CYS A 449 18.49 -1.58 4.12
CA CYS A 449 18.17 -2.03 2.78
C CYS A 449 18.07 -0.84 1.82
N PRO A 450 18.65 -0.93 0.61
CA PRO A 450 18.66 0.17 -0.35
C PRO A 450 17.23 0.57 -0.75
N VAL A 451 17.00 1.88 -0.80
CA VAL A 451 15.76 2.45 -1.34
C VAL A 451 15.95 2.66 -2.83
N ASP A 452 15.67 1.62 -3.60
CA ASP A 452 15.84 1.63 -5.04
C ASP A 452 14.64 2.32 -5.72
N SER A 453 14.64 3.66 -5.81
CA SER A 453 14.01 4.44 -6.89
C SER A 453 13.89 5.93 -6.56
N ALA A 454 14.20 6.77 -7.56
CA ALA A 454 13.68 8.12 -7.62
C ALA A 454 12.15 8.09 -7.49
N GLY A 455 11.58 8.89 -6.58
CA GLY A 455 10.13 9.00 -6.40
C GLY A 455 9.52 8.05 -5.38
N ARG A 456 10.25 7.08 -4.82
CA ARG A 456 9.70 6.21 -3.77
C ARG A 456 9.31 6.99 -2.52
N TRP A 457 10.20 7.87 -2.06
CA TRP A 457 9.93 8.73 -0.90
C TRP A 457 8.76 9.68 -1.13
N ARG A 458 8.54 10.14 -2.37
CA ARG A 458 7.32 10.91 -2.72
C ARG A 458 6.07 10.06 -2.50
N ARG A 459 6.03 8.84 -3.03
CA ARG A 459 4.86 7.96 -2.87
C ARG A 459 4.64 7.54 -1.41
N LEU A 460 5.71 7.37 -0.65
CA LEU A 460 5.62 7.14 0.80
C LEU A 460 5.11 8.37 1.56
N LEU A 461 5.47 9.60 1.15
CA LEU A 461 4.89 10.83 1.71
C LEU A 461 3.39 10.95 1.41
N GLU A 462 3.00 10.71 0.17
CA GLU A 462 1.60 10.68 -0.27
C GLU A 462 0.80 9.63 0.53
N THR A 463 1.40 8.47 0.77
CA THR A 463 0.82 7.42 1.62
C THR A 463 0.72 7.87 3.08
N ALA A 464 1.77 8.49 3.62
CA ALA A 464 1.80 8.99 4.99
C ALA A 464 0.76 10.13 5.20
N GLU A 465 0.54 10.96 4.18
CA GLU A 465 -0.53 11.96 4.14
C GLU A 465 -1.91 11.32 4.16
N GLY A 466 -2.15 10.32 3.30
CA GLY A 466 -3.40 9.56 3.29
C GLY A 466 -3.70 8.82 4.60
N LEU A 467 -2.66 8.42 5.33
CA LEU A 467 -2.78 7.84 6.67
C LEU A 467 -2.96 8.88 7.78
N GLY A 468 -2.83 10.19 7.49
CA GLY A 468 -2.91 11.26 8.48
C GLY A 468 -1.72 11.30 9.44
N LEU A 469 -0.52 11.00 8.94
CA LEU A 469 0.75 11.08 9.68
C LEU A 469 1.48 12.39 9.42
N VAL A 470 1.49 12.82 8.17
CA VAL A 470 2.12 14.07 7.72
C VAL A 470 1.11 14.87 6.91
N ALA A 471 1.33 16.16 6.77
CA ALA A 471 0.54 17.05 5.95
C ALA A 471 1.46 17.97 5.14
N ARG A 472 1.04 18.30 3.93
CA ARG A 472 1.74 19.25 3.08
C ARG A 472 1.35 20.68 3.44
N ILE A 473 2.35 21.53 3.67
CA ILE A 473 2.19 22.98 3.74
C ILE A 473 2.39 23.54 2.32
N PRO A 474 1.39 24.21 1.72
CA PRO A 474 1.53 24.79 0.39
C PRO A 474 2.76 25.71 0.29
N GLY A 475 3.64 25.46 -0.68
CA GLY A 475 4.82 26.29 -0.96
C GLY A 475 6.00 26.16 0.02
N GLU A 476 5.82 25.52 1.18
CA GLU A 476 6.88 25.44 2.21
C GLU A 476 7.54 24.07 2.27
N ALA A 477 6.85 23.10 2.87
CA ALA A 477 7.43 21.86 3.37
C ALA A 477 6.34 20.83 3.75
N TRP A 478 6.79 19.63 4.13
CA TRP A 478 5.99 18.63 4.81
C TRP A 478 6.18 18.76 6.33
N THR A 479 5.08 18.63 7.07
CA THR A 479 5.06 18.68 8.55
C THR A 479 4.21 17.54 9.09
N ILE A 480 4.21 17.33 10.41
CA ILE A 480 3.25 16.42 11.04
C ILE A 480 1.81 16.92 10.85
N ASP A 481 0.89 15.99 10.56
CA ASP A 481 -0.54 16.29 10.43
C ASP A 481 -1.06 17.01 11.69
N GLU A 482 -1.85 18.07 11.51
CA GLU A 482 -2.30 18.91 12.63
C GLU A 482 -3.18 18.11 13.60
N THR A 483 -4.05 17.24 13.08
CA THR A 483 -4.94 16.42 13.91
C THR A 483 -4.13 15.41 14.72
N LEU A 484 -3.11 14.79 14.10
CA LEU A 484 -2.20 13.91 14.81
C LEU A 484 -1.41 14.68 15.88
N PHE A 485 -0.80 15.81 15.52
CA PHE A 485 -0.01 16.64 16.42
C PHE A 485 -0.79 17.03 17.68
N TRP A 486 -2.03 17.48 17.52
CA TRP A 486 -2.89 17.81 18.65
C TRP A 486 -3.16 16.59 19.54
N ARG A 487 -3.49 15.44 18.94
CA ARG A 487 -3.77 14.20 19.67
C ARG A 487 -2.56 13.67 20.43
N LEU A 488 -1.34 13.79 19.90
CA LEU A 488 -0.10 13.42 20.59
C LEU A 488 0.03 14.13 21.96
N GLY A 489 -0.55 15.33 22.11
CA GLY A 489 -0.54 16.09 23.37
C GLY A 489 -1.74 15.83 24.29
N THR A 490 -2.82 15.21 23.82
CA THR A 490 -4.09 15.19 24.57
C THR A 490 -4.73 13.82 24.75
N ASP A 491 -4.38 12.85 23.91
CA ASP A 491 -4.96 11.51 23.93
C ASP A 491 -3.90 10.51 24.47
N PRO A 492 -4.20 9.72 25.52
CA PRO A 492 -3.25 8.79 26.13
C PRO A 492 -2.56 7.83 25.13
N GLU A 493 -3.29 7.27 24.17
CA GLU A 493 -2.72 6.32 23.19
C GLU A 493 -1.74 7.01 22.24
N HIS A 494 -2.03 8.26 21.88
CA HIS A 494 -1.17 9.07 21.03
C HIS A 494 0.00 9.65 21.81
N HIS A 495 -0.16 9.91 23.11
CA HIS A 495 0.91 10.34 24.00
C HIS A 495 2.00 9.27 24.10
N GLU A 496 1.61 8.00 24.24
CA GLU A 496 2.55 6.87 24.25
C GLU A 496 3.33 6.74 22.91
N LEU A 497 2.70 7.13 21.79
CA LEU A 497 3.40 7.22 20.50
C LEU A 497 4.36 8.41 20.45
N HIS A 498 3.98 9.56 21.00
CA HIS A 498 4.82 10.75 21.07
C HIS A 498 6.11 10.48 21.86
N ASP A 499 5.99 9.85 23.04
CA ASP A 499 7.13 9.50 23.89
C ASP A 499 8.12 8.57 23.18
N ARG A 500 7.62 7.66 22.35
CA ARG A 500 8.44 6.78 21.52
C ARG A 500 9.05 7.46 20.29
N LEU A 501 8.36 8.44 19.72
CA LEU A 501 8.87 9.22 18.59
C LEU A 501 9.94 10.23 19.01
N GLY A 502 9.93 10.68 20.27
CA GLY A 502 10.91 11.62 20.83
C GLY A 502 12.36 11.18 20.60
N PRO A 503 12.79 9.99 21.09
CA PRO A 503 14.14 9.48 20.86
C PRO A 503 14.52 9.38 19.38
N LEU A 504 13.57 9.01 18.51
CA LEU A 504 13.85 8.95 17.06
C LEU A 504 14.02 10.34 16.45
N ALA A 505 13.25 11.33 16.91
CA ALA A 505 13.41 12.72 16.52
C ALA A 505 14.80 13.24 16.95
N ASP A 506 15.21 12.98 18.19
CA ASP A 506 16.51 13.44 18.69
C ASP A 506 17.67 12.78 17.92
N LEU A 507 17.54 11.49 17.56
CA LEU A 507 18.51 10.80 16.71
C LEU A 507 18.56 11.36 15.29
N LEU A 508 17.41 11.71 14.69
CA LEU A 508 17.35 12.34 13.38
C LEU A 508 17.99 13.72 13.39
N GLU A 509 17.75 14.51 14.44
CA GLU A 509 18.37 15.82 14.63
C GLU A 509 19.89 15.70 14.75
N ALA A 510 20.39 14.78 15.59
CA ALA A 510 21.81 14.52 15.74
C ALA A 510 22.48 14.03 14.44
N ALA A 511 21.78 13.21 13.63
CA ALA A 511 22.27 12.77 12.32
C ALA A 511 22.35 13.91 11.29
N CYS A 512 21.66 15.03 11.53
CA CYS A 512 21.81 16.26 10.74
C CYS A 512 23.05 17.07 11.17
N GLU A 513 23.57 16.89 12.39
CA GLU A 513 24.70 17.67 12.93
C GLU A 513 26.06 17.12 12.53
N ASN A 514 26.17 15.81 12.42
CA ASN A 514 27.41 15.11 12.12
C ASN A 514 27.50 14.82 10.60
N PRO A 515 28.44 15.46 9.86
CA PRO A 515 28.56 15.32 8.41
C PRO A 515 28.96 13.92 7.92
#